data_AF-G6XJK9-F1
#
_entry.id   AF-G6XJK9-F1
#
_cell.length_a   1.000
_cell.length_b   1.000
_cell.length_c   1.000
_cell.angle_alpha   90.00
_cell.angle_beta   90.00
_cell.angle_gamma   90.00
#
_symmetry.space_group_name_H-M   'P 1'
#
loop_
_entity.id
_entity.type
_entity.pdbx_description
1 polymer ?
#
loop_
_entity_poly.entity_id
_entity_poly.type
_entity_poly.pdbx_seq_one_letter_code
_entity_poly.pdbx_strand_id
1 'polypeptide(L)'
;MAPWRLGWLIVPSDLIDVARARMGNLFLTPPALSQHAGLVALDCKTELDGHVETYRRNRDLLLAALPELGLNHIAPPDGAFYIYADISHLTDDSLSFCRQLLLDTGVATAPGIDFDPVNGRHFMRFSFAVSTPLVEDAIRRMIPWFRKRNENKLVAY
;
A
#
# COMPACT_ATOMS: atom_id res chain seq x y z
N MET A 1 -2.32 8.43 -12.61
CA MET A 1 -2.02 7.83 -13.94
C MET A 1 -1.43 6.41 -13.89
N ALA A 2 -1.83 5.53 -12.96
CA ALA A 2 -1.20 4.20 -12.80
C ALA A 2 -1.15 3.30 -14.08
N PRO A 3 -2.25 3.18 -14.87
CA PRO A 3 -2.21 2.34 -16.07
C PRO A 3 -1.54 2.99 -17.28
N TRP A 4 -1.12 4.26 -17.20
CA TRP A 4 -0.64 5.04 -18.37
C TRP A 4 0.81 4.75 -18.76
N ARG A 5 1.54 3.97 -17.97
CA ARG A 5 2.89 3.48 -18.29
C ARG A 5 3.89 4.60 -18.63
N LEU A 6 3.92 5.64 -17.80
CA LEU A 6 4.85 6.77 -17.95
C LEU A 6 5.64 7.00 -16.65
N GLY A 7 6.93 7.28 -16.80
CA GLY A 7 7.85 7.66 -15.73
C GLY A 7 9.06 8.38 -16.31
N TRP A 8 9.95 8.87 -15.45
CA TRP A 8 11.18 9.54 -15.84
C TRP A 8 12.36 9.09 -15.00
N LEU A 9 13.57 9.43 -15.43
CA LEU A 9 14.82 9.20 -14.74
C LEU A 9 15.65 10.48 -14.77
N ILE A 10 16.37 10.74 -13.69
CA ILE A 10 17.37 11.81 -13.62
C ILE A 10 18.72 11.11 -13.53
N VAL A 11 19.63 11.45 -14.45
CA VAL A 11 20.97 10.87 -14.52
C VAL A 11 22.02 11.97 -14.54
N PRO A 12 23.24 11.69 -14.05
CA PRO A 12 24.43 12.50 -14.32
C PRO A 12 24.57 12.85 -15.81
N SER A 13 25.09 14.03 -16.09
CA SER A 13 25.17 14.57 -17.46
C SER A 13 26.00 13.68 -18.40
N ASP A 14 27.06 13.07 -17.89
CA ASP A 14 27.93 12.12 -18.59
C ASP A 14 27.26 10.76 -18.86
N LEU A 15 26.10 10.47 -18.25
CA LEU A 15 25.34 9.24 -18.46
C LEU A 15 24.11 9.41 -19.38
N ILE A 16 23.82 10.62 -19.86
CA ILE A 16 22.63 10.91 -20.69
C ILE A 16 22.63 10.05 -21.96
N ASP A 17 23.73 10.01 -22.70
CA ASP A 17 23.79 9.28 -23.98
C ASP A 17 23.69 7.77 -23.77
N VAL A 18 24.29 7.25 -22.69
CA VAL A 18 24.18 5.84 -22.29
C VAL A 18 22.74 5.48 -21.93
N ALA A 19 22.06 6.33 -21.14
CA ALA A 19 20.67 6.14 -20.78
C ALA A 19 19.76 6.16 -22.02
N ARG A 20 19.94 7.15 -22.91
CA ARG A 20 19.18 7.28 -24.15
C ARG A 20 19.38 6.06 -25.06
N ALA A 21 20.62 5.60 -25.23
CA ALA A 21 20.91 4.43 -26.05
C ALA A 21 20.24 3.17 -25.49
N ARG A 22 20.30 2.93 -24.17
CA ARG A 22 19.64 1.77 -23.54
C ARG A 22 18.13 1.82 -23.71
N MET A 23 17.51 2.97 -23.41
CA MET A 23 16.06 3.11 -23.52
C MET A 23 15.58 2.98 -24.97
N GLY A 24 16.29 3.59 -25.93
CA GLY A 24 15.95 3.50 -27.35
C GLY A 24 16.06 2.08 -27.91
N ASN A 25 17.11 1.33 -27.54
CA ASN A 25 17.29 -0.04 -28.03
C ASN A 25 16.34 -1.05 -27.39
N LEU A 26 16.01 -0.89 -26.10
CA LEU A 26 15.16 -1.85 -25.38
C LEU A 26 13.67 -1.54 -25.52
N PHE A 27 13.31 -0.27 -25.59
CA PHE A 27 11.92 0.18 -25.43
C PHE A 27 11.46 1.20 -26.47
N LEU A 28 12.34 1.64 -27.39
CA LEU A 28 12.11 2.72 -28.36
C LEU A 28 11.73 4.05 -27.69
N THR A 29 10.45 4.24 -27.39
CA THR A 29 9.90 5.46 -26.79
C THR A 29 8.73 5.12 -25.85
N PRO A 30 8.49 5.95 -24.82
CA PRO A 30 7.27 5.85 -24.02
C PRO A 30 6.02 6.11 -24.88
N PRO A 31 4.83 5.62 -24.49
CA PRO A 31 3.61 5.85 -25.26
C PRO A 31 3.33 7.34 -25.49
N ALA A 32 3.20 7.75 -26.76
CA ALA A 32 3.04 9.17 -27.12
C ALA A 32 1.82 9.82 -26.45
N LEU A 33 0.69 9.14 -26.43
CA LEU A 33 -0.52 9.62 -25.74
C LEU A 33 -0.27 9.90 -24.25
N SER A 34 0.46 8.99 -23.57
CA SER A 34 0.81 9.17 -22.17
C SER A 34 1.73 10.35 -21.96
N GLN A 35 2.71 10.58 -22.84
CA GLN A 35 3.59 11.74 -22.77
C GLN A 35 2.80 13.06 -22.84
N HIS A 36 1.85 13.17 -23.78
CA HIS A 36 0.97 14.35 -23.88
C HIS A 36 0.11 14.55 -22.63
N ALA A 37 -0.50 13.47 -22.11
CA ALA A 37 -1.27 13.53 -20.87
C ALA A 37 -0.39 13.90 -19.65
N GLY A 38 0.86 13.40 -19.62
CA GLY A 38 1.82 13.66 -18.56
C GLY A 38 2.22 15.13 -18.48
N LEU A 39 2.36 15.82 -19.61
CA LEU A 39 2.63 17.26 -19.64
C LEU A 39 1.49 18.04 -18.97
N VAL A 40 0.24 17.73 -19.28
CA VAL A 40 -0.93 18.38 -18.65
C VAL A 40 -0.99 18.06 -17.16
N ALA A 41 -0.69 16.81 -16.77
CA ALA A 41 -0.75 16.37 -15.38
C ALA A 41 0.21 17.13 -14.45
N LEU A 42 1.31 17.70 -14.97
CA LEU A 42 2.24 18.52 -14.19
C LEU A 42 1.61 19.83 -13.71
N ASP A 43 0.59 20.32 -14.40
CA ASP A 43 -0.14 21.56 -14.04
C ASP A 43 -1.38 21.28 -13.18
N CYS A 44 -1.79 20.01 -13.00
CA CYS A 44 -2.98 19.60 -12.24
C CYS A 44 -2.78 19.63 -10.70
N LYS A 45 -1.96 20.54 -10.17
CA LYS A 45 -1.54 20.55 -8.75
C LYS A 45 -2.70 20.52 -7.76
N THR A 46 -3.75 21.32 -7.98
CA THR A 46 -4.91 21.39 -7.09
C THR A 46 -5.62 20.05 -6.92
N GLU A 47 -5.81 19.31 -8.02
CA GLU A 47 -6.43 17.98 -7.98
C GLU A 47 -5.54 16.97 -7.24
N LEU A 48 -4.23 17.00 -7.54
CA LEU A 48 -3.24 16.11 -6.92
C LEU A 48 -3.10 16.36 -5.41
N ASP A 49 -3.06 17.62 -4.98
CA ASP A 49 -3.01 17.99 -3.56
C ASP A 49 -4.31 17.54 -2.84
N GLY A 50 -5.46 17.56 -3.52
CA GLY A 50 -6.72 16.99 -3.02
C GLY A 50 -6.67 15.47 -2.80
N HIS A 51 -5.96 14.73 -3.65
CA HIS A 51 -5.71 13.30 -3.42
C HIS A 51 -4.80 13.07 -2.21
N VAL A 52 -3.77 13.89 -2.02
CA VAL A 52 -2.89 13.82 -0.84
C VAL A 52 -3.70 14.04 0.44
N GLU A 53 -4.63 15.00 0.46
CA GLU A 53 -5.51 15.21 1.61
C GLU A 53 -6.42 14.01 1.90
N THR A 54 -6.95 13.39 0.85
CA THR A 54 -7.73 12.14 0.99
C THR A 54 -6.88 11.03 1.61
N TYR A 55 -5.64 10.86 1.16
CA TYR A 55 -4.74 9.84 1.72
C TYR A 55 -4.33 10.14 3.17
N ARG A 56 -4.12 11.42 3.51
CA ARG A 56 -3.86 11.86 4.88
C ARG A 56 -5.01 11.47 5.81
N ARG A 57 -6.26 11.82 5.44
CA ARG A 57 -7.45 11.43 6.21
C ARG A 57 -7.56 9.92 6.37
N ASN A 58 -7.37 9.17 5.29
CA ASN A 58 -7.47 7.71 5.31
C ASN A 58 -6.38 7.07 6.20
N ARG A 59 -5.16 7.60 6.15
CA ARG A 59 -4.06 7.17 7.03
C ARG A 59 -4.42 7.39 8.48
N ASP A 60 -4.92 8.57 8.83
CA ASP A 60 -5.25 8.93 10.21
C ASP A 60 -6.40 8.06 10.76
N LEU A 61 -7.40 7.73 9.93
CA LEU A 61 -8.46 6.78 10.30
C LEU A 61 -7.92 5.37 10.59
N LEU A 62 -7.06 4.83 9.74
CA LEU A 62 -6.48 3.50 9.97
C LEU A 62 -5.57 3.49 11.20
N LEU A 63 -4.73 4.52 11.38
CA LEU A 63 -3.87 4.67 12.54
C LEU A 63 -4.68 4.68 13.84
N ALA A 64 -5.79 5.42 13.87
CA ALA A 64 -6.69 5.46 15.02
C ALA A 64 -7.35 4.10 15.33
N ALA A 65 -7.56 3.25 14.31
CA ALA A 65 -8.14 1.93 14.46
C ALA A 65 -7.12 0.84 14.87
N LEU A 66 -5.81 1.05 14.68
CA LEU A 66 -4.77 0.05 14.97
C LEU A 66 -4.85 -0.56 16.38
N PRO A 67 -5.09 0.22 17.46
CA PRO A 67 -5.23 -0.37 18.79
C PRO A 67 -6.41 -1.34 18.89
N GLU A 68 -7.53 -1.06 18.23
CA GLU A 68 -8.70 -1.96 18.21
C GLU A 68 -8.46 -3.22 17.39
N LEU A 69 -7.56 -3.15 16.40
CA LEU A 69 -7.09 -4.29 15.62
C LEU A 69 -6.00 -5.10 16.34
N GLY A 70 -5.46 -4.59 17.45
CA GLY A 70 -4.31 -5.19 18.14
C GLY A 70 -2.97 -5.03 17.40
N LEU A 71 -2.90 -4.12 16.42
CA LEU A 71 -1.74 -3.93 15.56
C LEU A 71 -0.85 -2.82 16.11
N ASN A 72 -0.13 -3.12 17.20
CA ASN A 72 0.62 -2.12 17.96
C ASN A 72 2.04 -1.85 17.43
N HIS A 73 2.53 -2.71 16.54
CA HIS A 73 3.88 -2.62 15.98
C HIS A 73 3.80 -2.40 14.47
N ILE A 74 4.06 -1.17 14.05
CA ILE A 74 4.04 -0.76 12.63
C ILE A 74 5.32 0.00 12.26
N ALA A 75 5.70 -0.04 10.99
CA ALA A 75 6.65 0.92 10.45
C ALA A 75 6.02 2.33 10.37
N PRO A 76 6.78 3.42 10.59
CA PRO A 76 6.27 4.79 10.42
C PRO A 76 5.74 5.06 9.00
N PRO A 77 4.44 5.41 8.83
CA PRO A 77 3.86 5.68 7.51
C PRO A 77 4.05 7.16 7.11
N ASP A 78 5.29 7.59 6.95
CA ASP A 78 5.67 8.99 6.70
C ASP A 78 5.26 9.50 5.31
N GLY A 79 5.03 8.58 4.36
CA GLY A 79 4.66 8.88 2.98
C GLY A 79 4.05 7.67 2.28
N ALA A 80 3.92 7.76 0.95
CA ALA A 80 3.14 6.81 0.16
C ALA A 80 1.70 6.67 0.69
N PHE A 81 1.12 5.47 0.60
CA PHE A 81 -0.24 5.20 1.06
C PHE A 81 -0.39 3.79 1.67
N TYR A 82 0.60 3.40 2.49
CA TYR A 82 0.67 2.07 3.09
C TYR A 82 0.93 2.10 4.60
N ILE A 83 0.35 1.13 5.32
CA ILE A 83 0.76 0.74 6.68
C ILE A 83 1.35 -0.67 6.58
N TYR A 84 2.53 -0.88 7.16
CA TYR A 84 3.17 -2.19 7.27
C TYR A 84 3.18 -2.59 8.74
N ALA A 85 2.43 -3.64 9.07
CA ALA A 85 2.15 -4.05 10.43
C ALA A 85 2.72 -5.43 10.74
N ASP A 86 3.33 -5.56 11.91
CA ASP A 86 3.74 -6.83 12.49
C ASP A 86 2.51 -7.57 13.04
N ILE A 87 2.33 -8.78 12.55
CA ILE A 87 1.28 -9.74 12.92
C ILE A 87 1.88 -11.07 13.42
N SER A 88 3.17 -11.12 13.78
CA SER A 88 3.84 -12.29 14.37
C SER A 88 3.11 -12.82 15.61
N HIS A 89 2.54 -11.91 16.40
CA HIS A 89 1.73 -12.26 17.56
C HIS A 89 0.37 -12.88 17.19
N LEU A 90 -0.05 -12.87 15.92
CA LEU A 90 -1.31 -13.44 15.42
C LEU A 90 -1.07 -14.72 14.63
N THR A 91 -0.01 -14.78 13.84
CA THR A 91 0.27 -15.85 12.88
C THR A 91 1.76 -15.99 12.60
N ASP A 92 2.17 -17.17 12.13
CA ASP A 92 3.48 -17.41 11.49
C ASP A 92 3.35 -17.61 9.96
N ASP A 93 2.17 -17.33 9.41
CA ASP A 93 1.84 -17.42 7.99
C ASP A 93 0.93 -16.23 7.59
N SER A 94 1.55 -15.14 7.11
CA SER A 94 0.84 -13.95 6.66
C SER A 94 -0.01 -14.18 5.41
N LEU A 95 0.36 -15.13 4.55
CA LEU A 95 -0.41 -15.45 3.34
C LEU A 95 -1.76 -16.06 3.70
N SER A 96 -1.74 -17.11 4.52
CA SER A 96 -2.98 -17.76 5.00
C SER A 96 -3.82 -16.79 5.83
N PHE A 97 -3.19 -15.92 6.62
CA PHE A 97 -3.87 -14.91 7.42
C PHE A 97 -4.60 -13.87 6.56
N CYS A 98 -3.92 -13.26 5.59
CA CYS A 98 -4.53 -12.30 4.66
C CYS A 98 -5.65 -12.96 3.82
N ARG A 99 -5.46 -14.23 3.40
CA ARG A 99 -6.49 -14.98 2.69
C ARG A 99 -7.72 -15.22 3.55
N GLN A 100 -7.55 -15.61 4.81
CA GLN A 100 -8.67 -15.83 5.72
C GLN A 100 -9.41 -14.52 6.03
N LEU A 101 -8.68 -13.42 6.22
CA LEU A 101 -9.28 -12.10 6.39
C LEU A 101 -10.18 -11.74 5.20
N LEU A 102 -9.69 -11.95 3.98
CA LEU A 102 -10.46 -11.72 2.77
C LEU A 102 -11.71 -12.59 2.71
N LEU A 103 -11.60 -13.89 2.97
CA LEU A 103 -12.73 -14.82 2.90
C LEU A 103 -13.81 -14.50 3.94
N ASP A 104 -13.41 -14.12 5.15
CA ASP A 104 -14.33 -13.88 6.26
C ASP A 104 -15.00 -12.49 6.21
N THR A 105 -14.30 -11.48 5.67
CA THR A 105 -14.72 -10.07 5.79
C THR A 105 -14.94 -9.37 4.44
N GLY A 106 -14.41 -9.93 3.36
CA GLY A 106 -14.31 -9.28 2.05
C GLY A 106 -13.21 -8.21 1.97
N VAL A 107 -12.39 -8.02 3.01
CA VAL A 107 -11.31 -7.04 3.02
C VAL A 107 -10.01 -7.68 2.53
N ALA A 108 -9.51 -7.21 1.38
CA ALA A 108 -8.23 -7.65 0.83
C ALA A 108 -7.07 -6.85 1.42
N THR A 109 -6.01 -7.54 1.82
CA THR A 109 -4.73 -6.98 2.27
C THR A 109 -3.58 -7.74 1.61
N ALA A 110 -2.36 -7.21 1.67
CA ALA A 110 -1.20 -7.88 1.06
C ALA A 110 -0.34 -8.56 2.13
N PRO A 111 0.04 -9.84 1.94
CA PRO A 111 0.90 -10.53 2.88
C PRO A 111 2.34 -10.01 2.79
N GLY A 112 3.05 -10.05 3.90
CA GLY A 112 4.41 -9.52 4.00
C GLY A 112 5.43 -10.25 3.12
N ILE A 113 5.16 -11.52 2.77
CA ILE A 113 6.06 -12.37 1.97
C ILE A 113 6.35 -11.80 0.57
N ASP A 114 5.47 -10.94 0.04
CA ASP A 114 5.70 -10.27 -1.25
C ASP A 114 6.79 -9.19 -1.15
N PHE A 115 7.13 -8.75 0.07
CA PHE A 115 8.03 -7.63 0.34
C PHE A 115 9.31 -8.05 1.05
N ASP A 116 9.25 -9.09 1.89
CA ASP A 116 10.41 -9.64 2.62
C ASP A 116 10.35 -11.18 2.57
N PRO A 117 11.26 -11.84 1.83
CA PRO A 117 11.27 -13.31 1.72
C PRO A 117 11.75 -14.02 2.98
N VAL A 118 12.33 -13.31 3.95
CA VAL A 118 12.87 -13.87 5.20
C VAL A 118 11.88 -13.69 6.34
N ASN A 119 11.42 -12.45 6.59
CA ASN A 119 10.55 -12.14 7.73
C ASN A 119 9.10 -11.86 7.36
N GLY A 120 8.78 -11.75 6.06
CA GLY A 120 7.46 -11.31 5.59
C GLY A 120 6.29 -12.21 6.01
N ARG A 121 6.55 -13.45 6.44
CA ARG A 121 5.53 -14.32 7.06
C ARG A 121 4.90 -13.73 8.32
N HIS A 122 5.57 -12.77 8.97
CA HIS A 122 5.13 -12.09 10.18
C HIS A 122 4.50 -10.72 9.92
N PHE A 123 4.43 -10.25 8.67
CA PHE A 123 3.97 -8.90 8.37
C PHE A 123 2.79 -8.91 7.39
N MET A 124 2.03 -7.84 7.39
CA MET A 124 1.03 -7.55 6.37
C MET A 124 1.03 -6.06 6.01
N ARG A 125 0.59 -5.75 4.79
CA ARG A 125 0.49 -4.38 4.27
C ARG A 125 -0.96 -4.00 3.98
N PHE A 126 -1.37 -2.86 4.51
CA PHE A 126 -2.62 -2.19 4.19
C PHE A 126 -2.36 -1.12 3.15
N SER A 127 -3.22 -1.02 2.13
CA SER A 127 -3.26 0.13 1.22
C SER A 127 -4.46 0.98 1.59
N PHE A 128 -4.26 2.29 1.67
CA PHE A 128 -5.33 3.25 1.92
C PHE A 128 -5.56 4.23 0.75
N ALA A 129 -5.09 3.86 -0.43
CA ALA A 129 -5.36 4.55 -1.70
C ALA A 129 -6.73 4.18 -2.30
N VAL A 130 -7.78 4.22 -1.48
CA VAL A 130 -9.18 4.03 -1.89
C VAL A 130 -10.02 5.19 -1.36
N SER A 131 -11.32 5.22 -1.66
CA SER A 131 -12.20 6.24 -1.09
C SER A 131 -12.28 6.11 0.43
N THR A 132 -12.42 7.22 1.16
CA THR A 132 -12.57 7.21 2.62
C THR A 132 -13.71 6.29 3.10
N PRO A 133 -14.90 6.26 2.45
CA PRO A 133 -15.95 5.33 2.85
C PRO A 133 -15.55 3.85 2.78
N LEU A 134 -14.69 3.47 1.83
CA LEU A 134 -14.17 2.09 1.75
C LEU A 134 -13.18 1.80 2.89
N VAL A 135 -12.39 2.79 3.33
CA VAL A 135 -11.52 2.65 4.49
C VAL A 135 -12.34 2.49 5.78
N GLU A 136 -13.35 3.34 5.98
CA GLU A 136 -14.25 3.27 7.13
C GLU A 136 -15.00 1.92 7.17
N ASP A 137 -15.50 1.46 6.02
CA ASP A 137 -16.15 0.15 5.89
C ASP A 137 -15.19 -1.02 6.18
N ALA A 138 -13.96 -0.97 5.67
CA ALA A 138 -12.95 -1.98 5.95
C ALA A 138 -12.63 -2.05 7.45
N ILE A 139 -12.39 -0.90 8.11
CA ILE A 139 -12.15 -0.83 9.56
C ILE A 139 -13.31 -1.47 10.33
N ARG A 140 -14.55 -1.09 10.01
CA ARG A 140 -15.77 -1.61 10.64
C ARG A 140 -15.88 -3.14 10.54
N ARG A 141 -15.48 -3.73 9.41
CA ARG A 141 -15.50 -5.19 9.19
C ARG A 141 -14.33 -5.90 9.87
N MET A 142 -13.16 -5.28 9.92
CA MET A 142 -11.94 -5.88 10.47
C MET A 142 -11.95 -5.94 12.01
N ILE A 143 -12.40 -4.88 12.70
CA ILE A 143 -12.37 -4.80 14.18
C ILE A 143 -12.95 -6.05 14.86
N PRO A 144 -14.19 -6.49 14.60
CA PRO A 144 -14.73 -7.68 15.25
C PRO A 144 -13.97 -8.96 14.90
N TRP A 145 -13.42 -9.05 13.68
CA TRP A 145 -12.66 -10.20 13.21
C TRP A 145 -11.30 -10.35 13.90
N PHE A 146 -10.60 -9.23 14.13
CA PHE A 146 -9.33 -9.18 14.87
C PHE A 146 -9.56 -9.43 16.36
N ARG A 147 -10.58 -8.81 16.98
CA ARG A 147 -10.92 -9.01 18.41
C ARG A 147 -11.11 -10.48 18.76
N LYS A 148 -11.89 -11.22 17.97
CA LYS A 148 -12.14 -12.66 18.17
C LYS A 148 -10.84 -13.49 18.19
N ARG A 149 -9.83 -13.09 17.41
CA ARG A 149 -8.54 -13.80 17.33
C ARG A 149 -7.61 -13.47 18.49
N ASN A 150 -7.71 -12.25 19.03
CA ASN A 150 -7.00 -11.85 20.24
C ASN A 150 -7.58 -12.57 21.48
N GLU A 151 -8.91 -12.72 21.56
CA GLU A 151 -9.60 -13.43 22.65
C GLU A 151 -9.31 -14.94 22.66
N ASN A 152 -9.33 -15.59 21.49
CA ASN A 152 -9.06 -17.03 21.38
C ASN A 152 -7.67 -17.44 21.87
N LYS A 153 -6.70 -16.51 21.93
CA LYS A 153 -5.38 -16.78 22.51
C LYS A 153 -5.35 -16.71 24.03
N LEU A 154 -6.23 -15.93 24.67
CA LEU A 154 -6.30 -15.83 26.13
C LEU A 154 -6.93 -17.07 26.79
N VAL A 155 -7.70 -17.86 26.03
CA VAL A 155 -8.35 -19.09 26.51
C VAL A 155 -7.50 -20.34 26.25
N ALA A 156 -6.43 -20.22 25.44
CA ALA A 156 -5.54 -21.32 25.07
C ALA A 156 -4.34 -21.51 26.01
N TYR A 157 -4.26 -20.73 27.09
CA TYR A 157 -3.29 -20.84 28.19
C TYR A 157 -4.03 -21.01 29.52
#